data_AF-A0A1V5QQJ1-F1
#
_entry.id   AF-A0A1V5QQJ1-F1
#
_cell.length_a   1.000
_cell.length_b   1.000
_cell.length_c   1.000
_cell.angle_alpha   90.00
_cell.angle_beta   90.00
_cell.angle_gamma   90.00
#
_symmetry.space_group_name_H-M   'P 1'
#
loop_
_entity.id
_entity.type
_entity.pdbx_description
1 polymer ?
#
loop_
_entity_poly.entity_id
_entity_poly.type
_entity_poly.pdbx_seq_one_letter_code
_entity_poly.pdbx_strand_id
1 'polypeptide(L)'
;MNNSQTAFKVRGQLAQFLGIFSPRFSKPTLTFLGDMLYGLQASKDVKLSCIGRGLDEDILLKKTEERRSRNLGREGLEGGICLAVALEGAKRVGKDTLVAERPSFGCGRARHPASPARAARSRPSSTR
;
A
#
# COMPACT_ATOMS: atom_id res chain seq x y z
N MET A 1 -14.66 19.89 -23.06
CA MET A 1 -14.38 18.54 -22.53
C MET A 1 -15.55 18.14 -21.64
N ASN A 2 -16.16 16.96 -21.82
CA ASN A 2 -17.31 16.56 -21.01
C ASN A 2 -16.84 15.93 -19.69
N ASN A 3 -16.61 16.78 -18.69
CA ASN A 3 -15.95 16.42 -17.43
C ASN A 3 -16.68 15.30 -16.67
N SER A 4 -18.02 15.26 -16.74
CA SER A 4 -18.82 14.24 -16.07
C SER A 4 -18.63 12.85 -16.69
N GLN A 5 -18.56 12.76 -18.02
CA GLN A 5 -18.29 11.51 -18.73
C GLN A 5 -16.88 10.99 -18.45
N THR A 6 -15.88 11.87 -18.42
CA THR A 6 -14.51 11.50 -18.05
C THR A 6 -14.44 10.99 -16.61
N ALA A 7 -15.04 11.72 -15.66
CA ALA A 7 -15.08 11.31 -14.26
C ALA A 7 -15.81 9.97 -14.05
N PHE A 8 -16.86 9.70 -14.81
CA PHE A 8 -17.55 8.41 -14.78
C PHE A 8 -16.64 7.27 -15.28
N LYS A 9 -15.95 7.47 -16.41
CA LYS A 9 -15.01 6.47 -16.95
C LYS A 9 -13.85 6.18 -16.00
N VAL A 10 -13.24 7.21 -15.42
CA VAL A 10 -12.13 7.05 -14.45
C VAL A 10 -12.59 6.28 -13.22
N ARG A 11 -13.78 6.59 -12.67
CA ARG A 11 -14.36 5.83 -11.55
C ARG A 11 -14.63 4.38 -11.92
N GLY A 12 -15.12 4.11 -13.13
CA GLY A 12 -15.33 2.76 -13.63
C GLY A 12 -14.03 1.96 -13.75
N GLN A 13 -12.97 2.57 -14.30
CA GLN A 13 -11.65 1.96 -14.39
C GLN A 13 -11.05 1.67 -13.01
N LEU A 14 -11.19 2.61 -12.07
CA LEU A 14 -10.78 2.42 -10.68
C LEU A 14 -11.52 1.24 -10.04
N ALA A 15 -12.84 1.17 -10.18
CA ALA A 15 -13.65 0.07 -9.65
C ALA A 15 -13.26 -1.29 -10.25
N GLN A 16 -13.05 -1.34 -11.57
CA GLN A 16 -12.60 -2.55 -12.26
C GLN A 16 -11.22 -3.00 -11.77
N PHE A 17 -10.29 -2.05 -11.61
CA PHE A 17 -8.96 -2.34 -11.07
C PHE A 17 -9.04 -2.83 -9.62
N LEU A 18 -9.83 -2.21 -8.76
CA LEU A 18 -10.03 -2.67 -7.38
C LEU A 18 -10.66 -4.07 -7.33
N GLY A 19 -11.42 -4.46 -8.35
CA GLY A 19 -12.01 -5.78 -8.50
C GLY A 19 -10.99 -6.92 -8.52
N ILE A 20 -9.76 -6.69 -8.99
CA ILE A 20 -8.72 -7.74 -9.06
C ILE A 20 -8.28 -8.24 -7.67
N PHE A 21 -8.48 -7.40 -6.65
CA PHE A 21 -8.11 -7.72 -5.27
C PHE A 21 -9.22 -8.44 -4.50
N SER A 22 -10.42 -8.56 -5.06
CA SER A 22 -11.50 -9.36 -4.48
C SER A 22 -11.30 -10.85 -4.81
N PRO A 23 -11.56 -11.81 -3.90
CA PRO A 23 -11.99 -11.66 -2.50
C PRO A 23 -10.83 -11.57 -1.49
N ARG A 24 -9.57 -11.43 -1.95
CA ARG A 24 -8.36 -11.49 -1.11
C ARG A 24 -8.30 -10.41 -0.05
N PHE A 25 -8.86 -9.24 -0.33
CA PHE A 25 -8.98 -8.14 0.61
C PHE A 25 -10.40 -7.96 1.13
N SER A 26 -10.50 -7.66 2.42
CA SER A 26 -11.77 -7.27 3.04
C SER A 26 -12.25 -5.92 2.49
N LYS A 27 -13.56 -5.68 2.56
CA LYS A 27 -14.18 -4.42 2.10
C LYS A 27 -13.47 -3.17 2.66
N PRO A 28 -13.11 -3.08 3.96
CA PRO A 28 -12.39 -1.91 4.48
C PRO A 28 -11.02 -1.69 3.83
N THR A 29 -10.30 -2.77 3.49
CA THR A 29 -9.02 -2.67 2.80
C THR A 29 -9.19 -2.19 1.37
N LEU A 30 -10.24 -2.65 0.67
CA LEU A 30 -10.56 -2.21 -0.69
C LEU A 30 -10.96 -0.73 -0.73
N THR A 31 -11.78 -0.28 0.23
CA THR A 31 -12.10 1.15 0.39
C THR A 31 -10.84 1.97 0.62
N PHE A 32 -9.99 1.52 1.55
CA PHE A 32 -8.71 2.17 1.82
C PHE A 32 -7.82 2.26 0.56
N LEU A 33 -7.72 1.19 -0.23
CA LEU A 33 -6.92 1.15 -1.45
C LEU A 33 -7.50 2.08 -2.54
N GLY A 34 -8.83 2.14 -2.65
CA GLY A 34 -9.52 3.05 -3.56
C GLY A 34 -9.23 4.51 -3.23
N ASP A 35 -9.33 4.89 -1.96
CA ASP A 35 -8.98 6.25 -1.51
C ASP A 35 -7.52 6.58 -1.78
N MET A 36 -6.59 5.65 -1.52
CA MET A 36 -5.17 5.85 -1.80
C MET A 36 -4.94 6.08 -3.30
N LEU A 37 -5.54 5.26 -4.16
CA LEU A 37 -5.34 5.38 -5.61
C LEU A 37 -5.99 6.66 -6.18
N TYR A 38 -7.17 7.02 -5.68
CA TYR A 38 -7.81 8.28 -6.04
C TYR A 38 -6.99 9.49 -5.56
N GLY A 39 -6.56 9.49 -4.30
CA GLY A 39 -5.76 10.59 -3.76
C GLY A 39 -4.37 10.71 -4.41
N LEU A 40 -3.75 9.61 -4.84
CA LEU A 40 -2.54 9.62 -5.67
C LEU A 40 -2.78 10.30 -7.02
N GLN A 41 -3.89 9.97 -7.69
CA GLN A 41 -4.24 10.58 -8.99
C GLN A 41 -4.57 12.07 -8.85
N ALA A 42 -5.31 12.44 -7.80
CA ALA A 42 -5.73 13.81 -7.55
C ALA A 42 -4.56 14.71 -7.15
N SER A 43 -3.70 14.25 -6.23
CA SER A 43 -2.57 15.03 -5.71
C SER A 43 -1.31 14.98 -6.58
N LYS A 44 -1.16 13.93 -7.41
CA LYS A 44 0.07 13.63 -8.17
C LYS A 44 1.32 13.56 -7.28
N ASP A 45 1.15 13.19 -6.01
CA ASP A 45 2.21 13.09 -5.01
C ASP A 45 2.00 11.82 -4.17
N VAL A 46 3.08 11.26 -3.65
CA VAL A 46 3.09 10.06 -2.80
C VAL A 46 3.02 10.39 -1.31
N LYS A 47 3.23 11.65 -0.93
CA LYS A 47 3.15 12.11 0.46
C LYS A 47 1.71 11.99 0.98
N LEU A 48 1.53 11.34 2.13
CA LEU A 48 0.22 11.18 2.77
C LEU A 48 -0.50 12.52 3.02
N SER A 49 0.27 13.59 3.30
CA SER A 49 -0.27 14.93 3.49
C SER A 49 -0.83 15.56 2.22
N CYS A 50 -0.27 15.24 1.05
CA CYS A 50 -0.76 15.70 -0.24
C CYS A 50 -1.97 14.86 -0.67
N ILE A 51 -1.89 13.54 -0.49
CA ILE A 51 -3.00 12.60 -0.72
C ILE A 51 -4.21 13.00 0.13
N GLY A 52 -4.01 13.24 1.43
CA GLY A 52 -5.07 13.63 2.36
C GLY A 52 -5.76 14.94 1.97
N ARG A 53 -5.00 15.95 1.49
CA ARG A 53 -5.58 17.19 0.95
C ARG A 53 -6.38 16.95 -0.33
N GLY A 54 -5.94 16.03 -1.19
CA GLY A 54 -6.66 15.68 -2.43
C GLY A 54 -7.96 14.89 -2.20
N LEU A 55 -8.13 14.28 -1.02
CA LEU A 55 -9.37 13.61 -0.63
C LEU A 55 -10.42 14.55 -0.05
N ASP A 56 -10.00 15.72 0.45
CA ASP A 56 -10.88 16.75 1.04
C ASP A 56 -11.84 16.19 2.09
N GLU A 57 -11.33 15.34 3.00
CA GLU A 57 -12.10 14.79 4.12
C GLU A 57 -12.35 15.87 5.19
N ASP A 58 -13.55 15.90 5.78
CA ASP A 58 -13.96 16.83 6.86
C ASP A 58 -13.33 16.52 8.24
N ILE A 59 -12.11 15.94 8.23
CA ILE A 59 -11.36 15.53 9.40
C ILE A 59 -10.01 16.24 9.36
N LEU A 60 -9.50 16.64 10.53
CA LEU A 60 -8.14 17.18 10.69
C LEU A 60 -7.11 16.36 9.89
N LEU A 61 -6.38 17.03 8.99
CA LEU A 61 -5.40 16.40 8.09
C LEU A 61 -4.43 15.46 8.84
N LYS A 62 -3.95 15.87 10.02
CA LYS A 62 -3.10 15.05 10.89
C LYS A 62 -3.73 13.69 11.22
N LYS A 63 -5.02 13.65 11.55
CA LYS A 63 -5.74 12.40 11.88
C LYS A 63 -5.90 11.52 10.65
N THR A 64 -6.17 12.12 9.50
CA THR A 64 -6.22 11.42 8.21
C THR A 64 -4.89 10.77 7.89
N GLU A 65 -3.78 11.52 8.00
CA GLU A 65 -2.42 11.01 7.80
C GLU A 65 -2.07 9.87 8.77
N GLU A 66 -2.30 10.05 10.06
CA GLU A 66 -2.05 9.03 11.08
C GLU A 66 -2.81 7.72 10.78
N ARG A 67 -4.11 7.82 10.44
CA ARG A 67 -4.93 6.67 10.08
C ARG A 67 -4.40 5.97 8.82
N ARG A 68 -4.06 6.72 7.77
CA ARG A 68 -3.54 6.17 6.51
C ARG A 68 -2.18 5.52 6.70
N SER A 69 -1.29 6.15 7.48
CA SER A 69 0.01 5.58 7.83
C SER A 69 -0.13 4.26 8.57
N ARG A 70 -1.06 4.14 9.52
CA ARG A 70 -1.34 2.87 10.21
C ARG A 70 -1.85 1.81 9.25
N ASN A 71 -2.78 2.16 8.35
CA ASN A 71 -3.31 1.23 7.35
C ASN A 71 -2.24 0.76 6.35
N LEU A 72 -1.29 1.62 5.96
CA LEU A 72 -0.15 1.24 5.12
C LEU A 72 0.80 0.27 5.83
N GLY A 73 0.97 0.41 7.14
CA GLY A 73 1.78 -0.50 7.95
C GLY A 73 1.13 -1.85 8.23
N ARG A 74 -0.05 -2.14 7.67
CA ARG A 74 -0.75 -3.40 7.89
C ARG A 74 0.02 -4.56 7.27
N GLU A 75 0.26 -5.59 8.06
CA GLU A 75 0.93 -6.81 7.63
C GLU A 75 0.17 -7.50 6.47
N GLY A 76 0.93 -8.01 5.50
CA GLY A 76 0.40 -8.70 4.33
C GLY A 76 -0.22 -7.80 3.25
N LEU A 77 -0.32 -6.48 3.47
CA LEU A 77 -0.87 -5.56 2.46
C LEU A 77 0.01 -5.51 1.20
N GLU A 78 1.32 -5.28 1.36
CA GLU A 78 2.28 -5.20 0.26
C GLU A 78 2.30 -6.51 -0.56
N GLY A 79 2.53 -7.64 0.12
CA GLY A 79 2.56 -8.95 -0.52
C GLY A 79 1.24 -9.28 -1.22
N GLY A 80 0.10 -8.96 -0.61
CA GLY A 80 -1.23 -9.16 -1.19
C GLY A 80 -1.45 -8.32 -2.46
N ILE A 81 -0.99 -7.06 -2.47
CA ILE A 81 -1.08 -6.18 -3.65
C ILE A 81 -0.20 -6.73 -4.76
N CYS A 82 1.08 -7.01 -4.47
CA CYS A 82 2.04 -7.52 -5.44
C CYS A 82 1.57 -8.84 -6.07
N LEU A 83 1.07 -9.76 -5.26
CA LEU A 83 0.54 -11.05 -5.73
C LEU A 83 -0.69 -10.86 -6.63
N ALA A 84 -1.65 -10.03 -6.22
CA ALA A 84 -2.86 -9.80 -7.02
C ALA A 84 -2.55 -9.18 -8.38
N VAL A 85 -1.66 -8.18 -8.41
CA VAL A 85 -1.20 -7.54 -9.66
C VAL A 85 -0.42 -8.52 -10.54
N ALA A 86 0.47 -9.32 -9.95
CA ALA A 86 1.22 -10.34 -10.68
C ALA A 86 0.31 -11.41 -11.30
N LEU A 87 -0.68 -11.90 -10.55
CA LEU A 87 -1.67 -12.87 -11.05
C LEU A 87 -2.54 -12.29 -12.18
N GLU A 88 -2.93 -11.02 -12.07
CA GLU A 88 -3.68 -10.35 -13.13
C GLU A 88 -2.82 -10.16 -14.39
N GLY A 89 -1.54 -9.79 -14.22
CA GLY A 89 -0.58 -9.68 -15.31
C GLY A 89 -0.27 -11.02 -15.98
N ALA A 90 -0.14 -12.09 -15.21
CA ALA A 90 0.18 -13.43 -15.70
C ALA A 90 -0.85 -13.94 -16.74
N LYS A 91 -2.12 -13.54 -16.63
CA LYS A 91 -3.18 -13.87 -17.61
C LYS A 91 -2.89 -13.35 -19.02
N ARG A 92 -1.99 -12.37 -19.15
CA ARG A 92 -1.64 -11.70 -20.41
C ARG A 92 -0.28 -12.16 -20.95
N VAL A 93 0.40 -13.09 -20.25
CA VAL A 93 1.70 -13.62 -20.66
C VAL A 93 1.47 -14.82 -21.58
N GLY A 94 2.02 -14.74 -22.80
CA GLY A 94 2.01 -15.80 -23.80
C GLY A 94 3.43 -16.17 -24.26
N LYS A 95 3.52 -17.07 -25.24
CA LYS A 95 4.81 -17.58 -25.76
C LYS A 95 5.70 -16.47 -26.35
N ASP A 96 5.08 -15.46 -26.94
CA ASP A 96 5.78 -14.34 -27.60
C ASP A 96 5.91 -13.10 -26.70
N THR A 97 5.64 -13.24 -25.39
CA THR A 97 5.76 -12.12 -24.44
C THR A 97 7.21 -11.87 -24.07
N LEU A 98 7.72 -10.70 -24.42
CA LEU A 98 9.04 -10.24 -23.97
C LEU A 98 8.96 -9.78 -22.51
N VAL A 99 9.82 -10.34 -21.65
CA VAL A 99 9.99 -9.89 -20.27
C VAL A 99 11.19 -8.95 -20.21
N ALA A 100 10.92 -7.68 -19.93
CA ALA A 100 11.96 -6.68 -19.72
C ALA A 100 12.28 -6.57 -18.22
N GLU A 101 13.43 -7.09 -17.81
CA GLU A 101 13.94 -6.90 -16.46
C GLU A 101 14.79 -5.62 -16.40
N ARG A 102 14.42 -4.70 -15.52
CA ARG A 102 15.23 -3.52 -15.21
C ARG A 102 15.51 -3.50 -13.71
N PRO A 103 16.76 -3.71 -13.26
CA PRO A 103 17.09 -3.52 -11.87
C PRO A 103 16.84 -2.06 -11.52
N SER A 104 16.09 -1.85 -10.44
CA SER A 104 15.93 -0.55 -9.82
C SER A 104 16.39 -0.68 -8.38
N PHE A 105 17.28 0.22 -7.96
CA PHE A 105 17.70 0.30 -6.58
C PHE A 105 16.59 1.00 -5.80
N GLY A 106 15.75 0.22 -5.11
CA GLY A 106 14.87 0.76 -4.09
C GLY A 106 15.69 1.23 -2.89
N CYS A 107 15.32 2.35 -2.28
CA CYS A 107 15.84 2.73 -0.97
C CYS A 107 15.27 1.75 0.06
N GLY A 108 15.96 0.62 0.27
CA GLY A 108 15.57 -0.39 1.23
C GLY A 108 15.61 0.19 2.64
N ARG A 109 14.49 0.14 3.37
CA ARG A 109 14.53 0.29 4.83
C ARG A 109 15.43 -0.83 5.34
N ALA A 110 16.58 -0.47 5.90
CA ALA A 110 17.32 -1.36 6.77
C ALA A 110 16.33 -1.90 7.79
N ARG A 111 16.11 -3.23 7.80
CA ARG A 111 15.40 -3.87 8.92
C ARG A 111 16.20 -3.49 10.15
N HIS A 112 15.66 -2.64 11.01
CA HIS A 112 16.27 -2.41 12.31
C HIS A 112 16.33 -3.79 12.98
N PRO A 113 17.51 -4.32 13.32
CA PRO A 113 17.57 -5.53 14.12
C PRO A 113 16.80 -5.24 15.40
N ALA A 114 15.88 -6.14 15.76
CA ALA A 114 15.20 -6.09 17.04
C ALA A 114 16.27 -5.91 18.13
N SER A 115 16.12 -4.86 18.94
CA SER A 115 17.06 -4.51 19.99
C SER A 115 17.28 -5.72 20.91
N PRO A 116 18.51 -6.27 21.04
CA PRO A 116 18.76 -7.39 21.94
C PRO A 116 18.99 -6.81 23.33
N ALA A 117 17.91 -6.49 24.04
CA ALA A 117 17.99 -6.08 25.42
C ALA A 117 16.87 -6.75 26.22
N ARG A 118 17.16 -7.95 26.74
CA ARG A 118 17.15 -8.27 28.19
C ARG A 118 17.35 -9.77 28.41
N ALA A 119 18.52 -10.31 28.08
CA ALA A 119 18.95 -11.60 28.63
C ALA A 119 19.34 -11.38 30.10
N ALA A 120 18.71 -12.16 30.97
CA ALA A 120 18.83 -12.07 32.41
C ALA A 120 20.29 -12.20 32.87
N ARG A 121 20.75 -11.26 33.71
CA ARG A 121 21.95 -11.47 34.51
C ARG A 121 21.58 -12.40 35.66
N SER A 122 21.75 -13.70 35.45
CA SER A 122 21.89 -14.66 36.56
C SER A 122 23.18 -14.34 37.30
N ARG A 123 23.08 -13.85 38.54
CA ARG A 123 24.21 -13.78 39.47
C ARG A 123 24.52 -15.21 39.95
N PRO A 124 25.76 -15.71 39.88
CA PRO A 124 26.12 -16.90 40.63
C PRO A 124 26.31 -16.53 42.10
N SER A 125 25.63 -17.25 42.97
CA SER A 125 25.85 -17.33 44.41
C SER A 125 27.26 -17.83 44.68
N SER A 126 28.12 -16.97 45.24
CA SER A 126 29.40 -17.39 45.82
C SER A 126 29.13 -17.90 47.23
N THR A 127 29.28 -19.21 47.40
CA THR A 127 29.47 -19.88 48.67
C THR A 127 30.75 -19.39 49.37
N ARG A 128 30.63 -19.00 50.63
CA ARG A 128 31.63 -19.27 51.66
C ARG A 128 30.94 -19.30 53.02
#